data_AF-A0A319D3I2-F1
#
_entry.id   AF-A0A319D3I2-F1
#
_cell.length_a   1.000
_cell.length_b   1.000
_cell.length_c   1.000
_cell.angle_alpha   90.00
_cell.angle_beta   90.00
_cell.angle_gamma   90.00
#
_symmetry.space_group_name_H-M   'P 1'
#
loop_
_entity.id
_entity.type
_entity.pdbx_description
1 polymer ?
#
loop_
_entity_poly.entity_id
_entity_poly.type
_entity_poly.pdbx_seq_one_letter_code
_entity_poly.pdbx_strand_id
1 'polypeptide(L)'
;MLKAWLPSELGLSILAHAEYWLRSRVSRQESRRLSEESCRDKTPYLVPKPTKGERFPVREIRIDVWSHDQGWSSYPEDRGTYRGSWTWFDLGFQRPPGRGDITTGLERLVTNVHASSWTRHHRVVYRRDEGQPWMRDLQADDQISIIPRALYPGWVNCTEGASIEIYTDPFS
;
A
#
# COMPACT_ATOMS: atom_id res chain seq x y z
N MET A 1 -20.37 10.68 -33.14
CA MET A 1 -20.79 9.54 -34.00
C MET A 1 -20.21 8.19 -33.52
N LEU A 2 -20.26 7.86 -32.21
CA LEU A 2 -19.96 6.52 -31.69
C LEU A 2 -21.10 5.94 -30.83
N LYS A 3 -22.05 6.79 -30.40
CA LYS A 3 -23.16 6.46 -29.51
C LYS A 3 -24.31 5.63 -30.14
N ALA A 4 -24.26 5.36 -31.45
CA ALA A 4 -25.41 4.76 -32.17
C ALA A 4 -25.25 3.27 -32.49
N TRP A 5 -24.09 2.65 -32.25
CA TRP A 5 -23.78 1.32 -32.78
C TRP A 5 -23.31 0.29 -31.75
N LEU A 6 -23.08 0.71 -30.50
CA LEU A 6 -22.67 -0.19 -29.44
C LEU A 6 -23.61 -0.04 -28.24
N PRO A 7 -24.30 -1.12 -27.83
CA PRO A 7 -24.96 -1.19 -26.53
C PRO A 7 -24.00 -0.76 -25.42
N SER A 8 -24.50 0.00 -24.44
CA SER A 8 -23.69 0.53 -23.35
C SER A 8 -22.94 -0.57 -22.60
N GLU A 9 -23.55 -1.74 -22.47
CA GLU A 9 -23.00 -2.93 -21.83
C GLU A 9 -21.75 -3.44 -22.55
N LEU A 10 -21.77 -3.45 -23.88
CA LEU A 10 -20.60 -3.82 -24.69
C LEU A 10 -19.51 -2.75 -24.62
N GLY A 11 -19.89 -1.47 -24.55
CA GLY A 11 -18.93 -0.38 -24.39
C GLY A 11 -18.20 -0.47 -23.06
N LEU A 12 -18.93 -0.79 -21.99
CA LEU A 12 -18.37 -1.03 -20.66
C LEU A 12 -17.47 -2.26 -20.62
N SER A 13 -17.87 -3.36 -21.27
CA SER A 13 -17.04 -4.57 -21.38
C SER A 13 -15.72 -4.28 -22.09
N ILE A 14 -15.73 -3.50 -23.18
CA ILE A 14 -14.51 -3.10 -23.89
C ILE A 14 -13.60 -2.26 -22.99
N LEU A 15 -14.14 -1.25 -22.28
CA LEU A 15 -13.35 -0.43 -21.37
C LEU A 15 -12.72 -1.25 -20.24
N ALA A 16 -13.47 -2.21 -19.69
CA ALA A 16 -12.97 -3.11 -18.65
C ALA A 16 -11.84 -4.02 -19.16
N HIS A 17 -11.99 -4.62 -20.36
CA HIS A 17 -10.96 -5.47 -20.98
C HIS A 17 -9.74 -4.68 -21.45
N ALA A 18 -9.92 -3.40 -21.80
CA ALA A 18 -8.84 -2.50 -22.17
C ALA A 18 -8.16 -1.83 -20.96
N GLU A 19 -8.48 -2.26 -19.73
CA GLU A 19 -7.91 -1.73 -18.48
C GLU A 19 -8.12 -0.22 -18.28
N TYR A 20 -9.19 0.35 -18.87
CA TYR A 20 -9.59 1.72 -18.61
C TYR A 20 -10.29 1.82 -17.26
N TRP A 21 -9.49 1.89 -16.20
CA TRP A 21 -9.95 1.99 -14.81
C TRP A 21 -9.91 3.43 -14.28
N LEU A 22 -10.81 3.73 -13.36
CA LEU A 22 -10.78 4.97 -12.59
C LEU A 22 -9.59 4.92 -11.63
N ARG A 23 -8.75 5.96 -11.66
CA ARG A 23 -7.56 6.07 -10.80
C ARG A 23 -7.78 7.10 -9.70
N SER A 24 -7.67 6.66 -8.46
CA SER A 24 -7.51 7.52 -7.28
C SER A 24 -6.06 7.49 -6.81
N ARG A 25 -5.53 8.63 -6.35
CA ARG A 25 -4.16 8.71 -5.83
C ARG A 25 -4.09 9.60 -4.61
N VAL A 26 -3.33 9.16 -3.61
CA VAL A 26 -2.87 9.97 -2.49
C VAL A 26 -1.36 9.84 -2.34
N SER A 27 -0.70 10.90 -1.90
CA SER A 27 0.75 10.88 -1.63
C SER A 27 1.11 11.82 -0.49
N ARG A 28 2.17 11.47 0.23
CA ARG A 28 2.82 12.32 1.24
C ARG A 28 4.32 12.33 0.98
N GLN A 29 4.93 13.50 1.01
CA GLN A 29 6.36 13.73 0.81
C GLN A 29 6.87 14.51 2.03
N GLU A 30 7.03 13.79 3.13
CA GLU A 30 7.44 14.38 4.40
C GLU A 30 8.36 13.42 5.15
N SER A 31 9.60 13.85 5.37
CA SER A 31 10.58 13.04 6.07
C SER A 31 10.21 12.82 7.53
N ARG A 32 10.17 11.56 7.94
CA ARG A 32 9.94 11.11 9.32
C ARG A 32 10.99 10.08 9.70
N ARG A 33 11.48 10.20 10.94
CA ARG A 33 12.36 9.21 11.58
C ARG A 33 11.57 8.55 12.68
N LEU A 34 11.34 7.25 12.56
CA LEU A 34 10.40 6.53 13.40
C LEU A 34 11.13 5.40 14.13
N SER A 35 11.24 5.55 15.45
CA SER A 35 11.75 4.51 16.33
C SER A 35 10.66 3.50 16.69
N GLU A 36 11.03 2.44 17.40
CA GLU A 36 10.08 1.48 17.96
C GLU A 36 8.98 2.16 18.78
N GLU A 37 9.33 3.15 19.60
CA GLU A 37 8.37 3.90 20.43
C GLU A 37 7.36 4.65 19.57
N SER A 38 7.83 5.39 18.56
CA SER A 38 6.96 6.12 17.63
C SER A 38 6.04 5.19 16.82
N CYS A 39 6.48 3.96 16.60
CA CYS A 39 5.71 2.95 15.86
C CYS A 39 4.77 2.15 16.75
N ARG A 40 4.82 2.24 18.09
CA ARG A 40 4.07 1.35 18.99
C ARG A 40 2.56 1.35 18.70
N ASP A 41 2.00 2.53 18.46
CA ASP A 41 0.56 2.73 18.21
C ASP A 41 0.15 2.43 16.76
N LYS A 42 1.08 1.95 15.92
CA LYS A 42 0.83 1.65 14.50
C LYS A 42 0.22 2.83 13.73
N THR A 43 0.57 4.06 14.10
CA THR A 43 0.03 5.27 13.47
C THR A 43 0.36 5.28 11.97
N PRO A 44 -0.65 5.41 11.09
CA PRO A 44 -0.40 5.45 9.66
C PRO A 44 0.42 6.68 9.22
N TYR A 45 1.34 6.47 8.29
CA TYR A 45 2.04 7.55 7.62
C TYR A 45 1.19 8.16 6.49
N LEU A 46 0.42 7.33 5.79
CA LEU A 46 -0.43 7.77 4.69
C LEU A 46 -1.79 7.08 4.77
N VAL A 47 -2.85 7.89 4.82
CA VAL A 47 -4.24 7.43 4.79
C VAL A 47 -4.94 8.13 3.61
N PRO A 48 -5.38 7.41 2.57
CA PRO A 48 -6.23 7.93 1.53
C PRO A 48 -7.60 8.27 2.09
N LYS A 49 -8.32 9.17 1.40
CA LYS A 49 -9.76 9.28 1.61
C LYS A 49 -10.43 7.92 1.32
N PRO A 50 -11.52 7.57 2.03
CA PRO A 50 -12.25 6.35 1.74
C PRO A 50 -12.55 6.21 0.25
N THR A 51 -12.46 4.99 -0.28
CA THR A 51 -12.78 4.68 -1.67
C THR A 51 -14.23 5.06 -1.96
N LYS A 52 -14.45 6.03 -2.87
CA LYS A 52 -15.78 6.52 -3.27
C LYS A 52 -16.43 5.60 -4.31
N GLY A 53 -17.76 5.47 -4.24
CA GLY A 53 -18.60 4.85 -5.27
C GLY A 53 -19.53 3.77 -4.70
N GLU A 54 -20.53 3.36 -5.47
CA GLU A 54 -21.64 2.53 -4.96
C GLU A 54 -21.28 1.04 -4.82
N ARG A 55 -20.32 0.49 -5.61
CA ARG A 55 -19.99 -0.95 -5.52
C ARG A 55 -18.65 -1.42 -6.12
N PHE A 56 -17.67 -0.54 -6.28
CA PHE A 56 -16.51 -0.87 -7.12
C PHE A 56 -15.49 -1.81 -6.45
N PRO A 57 -15.20 -3.00 -7.01
CA PRO A 57 -14.13 -3.85 -6.53
C PRO A 57 -12.79 -3.30 -7.01
N VAL A 58 -11.88 -3.05 -6.07
CA VAL A 58 -10.51 -2.64 -6.39
C VAL A 58 -9.86 -3.65 -7.35
N ARG A 59 -9.38 -3.18 -8.50
CA ARG A 59 -8.72 -4.00 -9.52
C ARG A 59 -7.23 -4.09 -9.27
N GLU A 60 -6.63 -2.95 -8.96
CA GLU A 60 -5.20 -2.84 -8.73
C GLU A 60 -4.92 -1.78 -7.67
N ILE A 61 -3.91 -2.05 -6.85
CA ILE A 61 -3.32 -1.08 -5.93
C ILE A 61 -1.84 -0.99 -6.27
N ARG A 62 -1.35 0.23 -6.52
CA ARG A 62 0.08 0.51 -6.64
C ARG A 62 0.54 1.30 -5.42
N ILE A 63 1.59 0.82 -4.79
CA ILE A 63 2.19 1.46 -3.63
C ILE A 63 3.64 1.77 -3.94
N ASP A 64 4.02 3.01 -3.70
CA ASP A 64 5.42 3.45 -3.72
C ASP A 64 5.80 3.96 -2.32
N VAL A 65 6.97 3.57 -1.84
CA VAL A 65 7.56 4.04 -0.57
C VAL A 65 9.01 4.43 -0.82
N TRP A 66 9.41 5.59 -0.31
CA TRP A 66 10.79 6.05 -0.30
C TRP A 66 11.30 6.03 1.14
N SER A 67 12.19 5.10 1.45
CA SER A 67 12.65 4.90 2.82
C SER A 67 14.01 4.22 2.89
N HIS A 68 14.60 4.27 4.08
CA HIS A 68 15.77 3.49 4.43
C HIS A 68 15.83 3.24 5.95
N ASP A 69 16.85 2.49 6.35
CA ASP A 69 17.13 2.13 7.72
C ASP A 69 18.07 3.15 8.41
N GLN A 70 18.41 2.98 9.68
CA GLN A 70 19.24 3.96 10.40
C GLN A 70 20.68 4.13 9.84
N GLY A 71 21.19 3.16 9.08
CA GLY A 71 22.50 3.25 8.41
C GLY A 71 23.68 2.59 9.13
N TRP A 72 23.44 1.96 10.28
CA TRP A 72 24.45 1.30 11.08
C TRP A 72 23.87 0.10 11.83
N SER A 73 24.72 -0.87 12.15
CA SER A 73 24.37 -2.07 12.91
C SER A 73 25.64 -2.69 13.48
N SER A 74 25.52 -3.42 14.59
CA SER A 74 26.59 -4.24 15.16
C SER A 74 26.77 -5.60 14.47
N TYR A 75 25.92 -5.92 13.48
CA TYR A 75 25.92 -7.17 12.72
C TYR A 75 26.40 -6.90 11.28
N PRO A 76 27.72 -6.75 11.04
CA PRO A 76 28.25 -6.41 9.73
C PRO A 76 27.94 -7.46 8.65
N GLU A 77 27.73 -8.72 9.03
CA GLU A 77 27.38 -9.84 8.14
C GLU A 77 25.99 -9.69 7.49
N ASP A 78 25.07 -8.98 8.12
CA ASP A 78 23.72 -8.73 7.60
C ASP A 78 23.63 -7.38 6.85
N ARG A 79 24.64 -6.50 6.98
CA ARG A 79 24.66 -5.15 6.39
C ARG A 79 24.48 -5.21 4.88
N GLY A 80 23.59 -4.36 4.36
CA GLY A 80 23.31 -4.28 2.92
C GLY A 80 22.40 -5.39 2.40
N THR A 81 21.93 -6.29 3.27
CA THR A 81 20.94 -7.32 2.96
C THR A 81 19.58 -6.99 3.58
N TYR A 82 18.57 -7.84 3.39
CA TYR A 82 17.30 -7.74 4.12
C TYR A 82 17.27 -8.59 5.40
N ARG A 83 18.30 -9.42 5.64
CA ARG A 83 18.38 -10.26 6.83
C ARG A 83 18.56 -9.41 8.07
N GLY A 84 17.90 -9.81 9.17
CA GLY A 84 17.99 -9.10 10.44
C GLY A 84 17.53 -7.64 10.39
N SER A 85 16.80 -7.23 9.34
CA SER A 85 16.28 -5.87 9.23
C SER A 85 15.01 -5.71 10.06
N TRP A 86 15.01 -4.72 10.94
CA TRP A 86 13.92 -4.42 11.84
C TRP A 86 13.26 -3.07 11.54
N THR A 87 13.37 -2.60 10.30
CA THR A 87 12.54 -1.51 9.78
C THR A 87 11.80 -1.95 8.51
N TRP A 88 10.47 -1.80 8.52
CA TRP A 88 9.59 -2.28 7.46
C TRP A 88 8.30 -1.45 7.41
N PHE A 89 7.40 -1.81 6.51
CA PHE A 89 6.08 -1.22 6.40
C PHE A 89 5.02 -2.31 6.40
N ASP A 90 3.90 -2.06 7.07
CA ASP A 90 2.69 -2.88 7.03
C ASP A 90 1.61 -2.16 6.21
N LEU A 91 0.71 -2.92 5.60
CA LEU A 91 -0.53 -2.38 5.04
C LEU A 91 -1.61 -2.39 6.13
N GLY A 92 -2.17 -1.22 6.44
CA GLY A 92 -3.26 -1.08 7.40
C GLY A 92 -4.61 -1.01 6.73
N PHE A 93 -5.63 -1.63 7.32
CA PHE A 93 -7.01 -1.59 6.83
C PHE A 93 -7.94 -1.03 7.91
N GLN A 94 -8.73 -0.03 7.56
CA GLN A 94 -9.82 0.47 8.40
C GLN A 94 -11.14 0.29 7.65
N ARG A 95 -12.10 -0.36 8.30
CA ARG A 95 -13.38 -0.77 7.71
C ARG A 95 -14.55 -0.23 8.53
N PRO A 96 -15.70 0.07 7.89
CA PRO A 96 -16.95 0.36 8.60
C PRO A 96 -17.37 -0.78 9.55
N PRO A 97 -18.12 -0.47 10.63
CA PRO A 97 -18.65 -1.48 11.55
C PRO A 97 -19.45 -2.58 10.85
N GLY A 98 -19.36 -3.81 11.35
CA GLY A 98 -20.07 -4.97 10.79
C GLY A 98 -19.35 -5.67 9.64
N ARG A 99 -18.17 -5.19 9.22
CA ARG A 99 -17.30 -5.90 8.27
C ARG A 99 -16.26 -6.77 9.00
N GLY A 100 -16.02 -7.96 8.47
CA GLY A 100 -15.01 -8.88 9.00
C GLY A 100 -13.58 -8.39 8.77
N ASP A 101 -12.64 -8.94 9.52
CA ASP A 101 -11.21 -8.71 9.31
C ASP A 101 -10.71 -9.42 8.04
N ILE A 102 -9.98 -8.69 7.21
CA ILE A 102 -9.36 -9.20 5.95
C ILE A 102 -7.84 -9.21 6.03
N THR A 103 -7.27 -8.89 7.18
CA THR A 103 -5.81 -8.78 7.38
C THR A 103 -5.14 -10.11 7.73
N THR A 104 -5.93 -11.19 7.88
CA THR A 104 -5.42 -12.53 8.16
C THR A 104 -4.41 -12.97 7.09
N GLY A 105 -3.18 -13.25 7.51
CA GLY A 105 -2.11 -13.71 6.63
C GLY A 105 -1.46 -12.60 5.79
N LEU A 106 -1.76 -11.32 6.07
CA LEU A 106 -1.09 -10.22 5.41
C LEU A 106 0.38 -10.14 5.84
N GLU A 107 1.28 -10.24 4.87
CA GLU A 107 2.71 -10.08 5.09
C GLU A 107 3.12 -8.60 5.19
N ARG A 108 4.37 -8.36 5.58
CA ARG A 108 4.97 -7.02 5.51
C ARG A 108 4.89 -6.52 4.07
N LEU A 109 4.46 -5.27 3.90
CA LEU A 109 4.38 -4.62 2.59
C LEU A 109 5.77 -4.57 1.94
N VAL A 110 6.75 -3.97 2.63
CA VAL A 110 8.16 -3.89 2.20
C VAL A 110 9.07 -3.83 3.43
N THR A 111 10.31 -4.29 3.31
CA THR A 111 11.33 -4.21 4.36
C THR A 111 12.51 -3.36 3.87
N ASN A 112 13.05 -2.48 4.71
CA ASN A 112 14.24 -1.69 4.37
C ASN A 112 15.49 -2.57 4.36
N VAL A 113 16.52 -2.15 3.64
CA VAL A 113 17.82 -2.82 3.66
C VAL A 113 18.52 -2.52 4.99
N HIS A 114 18.95 -3.59 5.66
CA HIS A 114 19.62 -3.58 6.95
C HIS A 114 20.80 -2.60 6.96
N ALA A 115 20.79 -1.70 7.94
CA ALA A 115 21.85 -0.71 8.20
C ALA A 115 22.25 0.11 6.98
N SER A 116 21.30 0.42 6.10
CA SER A 116 21.54 1.29 4.95
C SER A 116 21.05 2.71 5.21
N SER A 117 21.91 3.70 5.00
CA SER A 117 21.56 5.13 5.03
C SER A 117 21.11 5.68 3.68
N TRP A 118 20.90 4.79 2.70
CA TRP A 118 20.56 5.17 1.33
C TRP A 118 19.10 4.87 1.06
N THR A 119 18.35 5.93 0.74
CA THR A 119 16.93 5.85 0.40
C THR A 119 16.71 4.96 -0.81
N ARG A 120 15.82 3.98 -0.64
CA ARG A 120 15.36 3.13 -1.72
C ARG A 120 13.93 3.49 -2.07
N HIS A 121 13.65 3.37 -3.37
CA HIS A 121 12.29 3.41 -3.88
C HIS A 121 11.77 1.98 -3.94
N HIS A 122 10.83 1.67 -3.06
CA HIS A 122 10.11 0.39 -3.04
C HIS A 122 8.80 0.55 -3.81
N ARG A 123 8.51 -0.42 -4.70
CA ARG A 123 7.24 -0.48 -5.44
C ARG A 123 6.60 -1.84 -5.26
N VAL A 124 5.32 -1.84 -4.88
CA VAL A 124 4.49 -3.03 -4.77
C VAL A 124 3.22 -2.81 -5.57
N VAL A 125 2.83 -3.83 -6.34
CA VAL A 125 1.58 -3.84 -7.09
C VAL A 125 0.79 -5.05 -6.63
N TYR A 126 -0.46 -4.81 -6.23
CA TYR A 126 -1.42 -5.87 -5.94
C TYR A 126 -2.49 -5.85 -7.01
N ARG A 127 -2.67 -6.96 -7.72
CA ARG A 127 -3.82 -7.16 -8.61
C ARG A 127 -4.81 -8.14 -8.01
N ARG A 128 -6.09 -7.89 -8.29
CA ARG A 128 -7.21 -8.69 -7.76
C ARG A 128 -7.16 -10.17 -8.18
N ASP A 129 -6.56 -10.46 -9.32
CA ASP A 129 -6.43 -11.78 -9.92
C ASP A 129 -5.13 -12.51 -9.53
N GLU A 130 -4.14 -11.81 -8.94
CA GLU A 130 -2.83 -12.35 -8.55
C GLU A 130 -2.80 -13.03 -7.16
N GLY A 131 -3.95 -13.52 -6.69
CA GLY A 131 -4.00 -14.49 -5.58
C GLY A 131 -4.03 -13.93 -4.16
N GLN A 132 -4.06 -12.61 -3.97
CA GLN A 132 -4.24 -11.99 -2.64
C GLN A 132 -5.74 -12.02 -2.23
N PRO A 133 -6.16 -12.83 -1.23
CA PRO A 133 -7.59 -12.99 -0.93
C PRO A 133 -8.26 -11.68 -0.50
N TRP A 134 -7.57 -10.89 0.32
CA TRP A 134 -8.06 -9.62 0.84
C TRP A 134 -8.39 -8.58 -0.25
N MET A 135 -7.74 -8.64 -1.41
CA MET A 135 -8.04 -7.76 -2.55
C MET A 135 -9.48 -7.96 -3.05
N ARG A 136 -10.01 -9.19 -2.95
CA ARG A 136 -11.39 -9.51 -3.38
C ARG A 136 -12.44 -9.09 -2.37
N ASP A 137 -12.02 -8.94 -1.11
CA ASP A 137 -12.89 -8.59 0.01
C ASP A 137 -12.95 -7.08 0.27
N LEU A 138 -12.12 -6.28 -0.42
CA LEU A 138 -12.17 -4.82 -0.40
C LEU A 138 -13.51 -4.31 -0.92
N GLN A 139 -14.10 -3.39 -0.17
CA GLN A 139 -15.39 -2.77 -0.45
C GLN A 139 -15.27 -1.25 -0.43
N ALA A 140 -16.28 -0.57 -0.99
CA ALA A 140 -16.43 0.88 -0.86
C ALA A 140 -16.34 1.31 0.61
N ASP A 141 -15.78 2.49 0.87
CA ASP A 141 -15.45 3.02 2.20
C ASP A 141 -14.37 2.29 3.03
N ASP A 142 -13.80 1.18 2.54
CA ASP A 142 -12.58 0.66 3.17
C ASP A 142 -11.42 1.67 2.95
N GLN A 143 -10.57 1.82 3.95
CA GLN A 143 -9.37 2.66 3.90
C GLN A 143 -8.13 1.79 4.03
N ILE A 144 -7.20 2.01 3.11
CA ILE A 144 -5.93 1.28 3.03
C ILE A 144 -4.82 2.26 3.36
N SER A 145 -3.96 1.93 4.31
CA SER A 145 -2.95 2.85 4.81
C SER A 145 -1.56 2.23 4.84
N ILE A 146 -0.52 3.07 4.79
CA ILE A 146 0.87 2.63 4.90
C ILE A 146 1.34 2.92 6.32
N ILE A 147 1.75 1.87 7.04
CA ILE A 147 2.17 1.96 8.44
C ILE A 147 3.67 1.65 8.52
N PRO A 148 4.53 2.65 8.76
CA PRO A 148 5.95 2.41 9.02
C PRO A 148 6.15 1.70 10.36
N ARG A 149 7.12 0.81 10.39
CA ARG A 149 7.48 -0.03 11.53
C ARG A 149 8.97 0.03 11.78
N ALA A 150 9.32 0.02 13.05
CA ALA A 150 10.67 -0.19 13.57
C ALA A 150 10.55 -1.06 14.83
N LEU A 151 11.52 -1.94 15.08
CA LEU A 151 11.57 -2.78 16.28
C LEU A 151 12.99 -2.82 16.82
N TYR A 152 13.10 -2.83 18.14
CA TYR A 152 14.33 -2.79 18.94
C TYR A 152 14.99 -1.40 19.08
N PRO A 153 15.66 -1.15 20.21
CA PRO A 153 16.42 0.08 20.43
C PRO A 153 17.47 0.32 19.33
N GLY A 154 17.57 1.56 18.87
CA GLY A 154 18.52 1.99 17.84
C GLY A 154 18.05 1.79 16.40
N TRP A 155 16.99 1.00 16.16
CA TRP A 155 16.38 0.87 14.85
C TRP A 155 15.44 2.03 14.58
N VAL A 156 15.63 2.65 13.41
CA VAL A 156 14.89 3.84 13.01
C VAL A 156 14.51 3.73 11.54
N ASN A 157 13.21 3.71 11.26
CA ASN A 157 12.71 3.77 9.90
C ASN A 157 12.72 5.23 9.44
N CYS A 158 13.56 5.53 8.47
CA CYS A 158 13.65 6.85 7.85
C CYS A 158 12.77 6.86 6.60
N THR A 159 11.53 7.33 6.75
CA THR A 159 10.55 7.45 5.66
C THR A 159 10.62 8.84 5.07
N GLU A 160 10.85 8.97 3.77
CA GLU A 160 10.87 10.27 3.07
C GLU A 160 9.53 10.58 2.38
N GLY A 161 8.85 9.55 1.89
CA GLY A 161 7.59 9.71 1.20
C GLY A 161 6.90 8.39 0.93
N ALA A 162 5.62 8.47 0.58
CA ALA A 162 4.85 7.34 0.10
C ALA A 162 3.69 7.78 -0.80
N SER A 163 3.22 6.89 -1.66
CA SER A 163 1.97 7.05 -2.40
C SER A 163 1.19 5.75 -2.53
N ILE A 164 -0.13 5.88 -2.59
CA ILE A 164 -1.07 4.80 -2.90
C ILE A 164 -1.88 5.26 -4.12
N GLU A 165 -1.89 4.45 -5.16
CA GLU A 165 -2.81 4.55 -6.28
C GLU A 165 -3.78 3.36 -6.24
N ILE A 166 -5.07 3.64 -6.38
CA ILE A 166 -6.13 2.63 -6.41
C ILE A 166 -6.84 2.74 -7.75
N TYR A 167 -6.92 1.62 -8.44
CA TYR A 167 -7.60 1.49 -9.73
C TYR A 167 -8.89 0.69 -9.54
N THR A 168 -10.01 1.25 -9.96
CA THR A 168 -11.34 0.65 -9.84
C THR A 168 -12.05 0.62 -11.18
N ASP A 169 -13.05 -0.24 -11.34
CA ASP A 169 -13.91 -0.16 -12.53
C ASP A 169 -14.57 1.23 -12.61
N PRO A 170 -14.84 1.75 -13.82
CA PRO A 170 -15.38 3.10 -13.99
C PRO A 170 -16.89 3.21 -13.74
N PHE A 171 -17.67 2.12 -13.88
CA PHE A 171 -19.12 2.09 -13.62
C PHE A 171 -19.57 0.72 -13.02
N SER A 172 -20.06 0.68 -11.78
CA SER A 172 -20.54 -0.50 -11.04
C SER A 172 -21.71 -0.12 -10.16
#